data_AF-A0A9D5EW18-F1
#
_entry.id   AF-A0A9D5EW18-F1
#
_cell.length_a   1.000
_cell.length_b   1.000
_cell.length_c   1.000
_cell.angle_alpha   90.00
_cell.angle_beta   90.00
_cell.angle_gamma   90.00
#
_symmetry.space_group_name_H-M   'P 1'
#
loop_
_entity.id
_entity.type
_entity.pdbx_description
1 polymer ?
#
loop_
_entity_poly.entity_id
_entity_poly.type
_entity_poly.pdbx_seq_one_letter_code
_entity_poly.pdbx_strand_id
1 'polypeptide(L)'
;MKWLLVRGCGSRAVCMVAFALGSTPAVNGEPPKSVSPALLKPQPKADHIDLAVMKAWTKAAKPVNPALLVLVPQPPAKLDYSSDITFMRCQHPWGGCIGHSFCHTMDVIKEWEHPYTPDVSFPCLWWRNGKGIESMDKGGPTLDISTIAFTKGMCSEARYHTAYDKYTPVKSKDGNDILYWKPEPDAAAQAEANMYHAVYHDPIAIQPPPSGGGLSTSVADLKKLLIRYGPIVAWGNGHCTTIVGYDDTKEQFKYLDNYGDWCYDKGYGYIAYKDLYKEKQGMQYFENSPTNRANTQYAYSARIRIQHFWRGTLTVSIGVGKETPLVVWQTHGRTKAGQHEWSGNLSLDVPLPEYAAKHWPPSASNQWYLKVEDNDRDGLTGSVTEFTLARLHTHPKNHSVGTFHTETFGGPCKVAIPDPASGDHVTITGDNELPPPNPHPGVAQVNVPEAAGLALVSPVLLLTHDIALDQAGCSYTPDHTVTLKGSLTEYSIAKKANVPAVGHTIGLYVLTDNPCVNKPDTWHQMVKVKTDAKGLFSGSFKIAVPATAKAVAAAFVNEKGEVAASSYPMATGLTIPNKPVLYQIVPKKPWQKYSELDLSSIPLRKP
;
A
#
# COMPACT_ATOMS: atom_id res chain seq x y z
N MET A 1 51.14 -6.53 -17.01
CA MET A 1 52.39 -5.98 -16.44
C MET A 1 52.08 -5.23 -15.16
N LYS A 2 52.93 -5.40 -14.15
CA LYS A 2 52.90 -4.85 -12.78
C LYS A 2 51.83 -5.38 -11.81
N TRP A 3 52.33 -6.33 -11.03
CA TRP A 3 51.86 -6.81 -9.74
C TRP A 3 51.89 -5.72 -8.68
N LEU A 4 50.94 -5.78 -7.72
CA LEU A 4 51.23 -5.40 -6.34
C LEU A 4 50.60 -6.44 -5.40
N LEU A 5 51.45 -6.96 -4.52
CA LEU A 5 51.21 -8.05 -3.59
C LEU A 5 51.31 -7.43 -2.19
N VAL A 6 50.25 -7.51 -1.37
CA VAL A 6 50.35 -7.35 0.08
C VAL A 6 49.54 -8.47 0.74
N ARG A 7 50.25 -9.34 1.44
CA ARG A 7 49.74 -10.38 2.35
C ARG A 7 49.54 -9.77 3.74
N GLY A 8 48.53 -10.25 4.49
CA GLY A 8 48.44 -10.03 5.94
C GLY A 8 47.13 -10.47 6.61
N CYS A 9 47.04 -11.76 6.93
CA CYS A 9 46.11 -12.49 7.81
C CYS A 9 45.11 -11.75 8.74
N GLY A 10 43.89 -12.28 8.81
CA GLY A 10 42.94 -12.04 9.91
C GLY A 10 41.55 -12.64 9.65
N SER A 11 41.42 -13.95 9.80
CA SER A 11 40.22 -14.76 9.56
C SER A 11 38.99 -14.38 10.41
N ARG A 12 37.91 -13.92 9.76
CA ARG A 12 36.51 -14.08 10.17
C ARG A 12 35.66 -14.35 8.93
N ALA A 13 34.96 -15.49 8.93
CA ALA A 13 34.03 -15.86 7.87
C ALA A 13 32.81 -14.92 7.91
N VAL A 14 32.82 -13.90 7.07
CA VAL A 14 31.64 -13.14 6.70
C VAL A 14 31.02 -13.88 5.51
N CYS A 15 29.81 -14.40 5.69
CA CYS A 15 28.99 -14.89 4.60
C CYS A 15 28.55 -13.66 3.78
N MET A 16 29.40 -13.20 2.86
CA MET A 16 29.00 -12.27 1.81
C MET A 16 28.26 -13.08 0.76
N VAL A 17 26.95 -12.93 0.69
CA VAL A 17 26.19 -13.26 -0.52
C VAL A 17 26.68 -12.27 -1.58
N ALA A 18 27.55 -12.76 -2.48
CA ALA A 18 27.93 -12.05 -3.67
C ALA A 18 26.68 -11.94 -4.57
N PHE A 19 26.04 -10.78 -4.57
CA PHE A 19 25.12 -10.41 -5.64
C PHE A 19 25.93 -10.33 -6.92
N ALA A 20 25.81 -11.34 -7.76
CA ALA A 20 26.20 -11.22 -9.15
C ALA A 20 25.32 -10.11 -9.76
N LEU A 21 25.94 -8.97 -10.04
CA LEU A 21 25.40 -7.95 -10.94
C LEU A 21 25.32 -8.59 -12.34
N GLY A 22 24.26 -9.37 -12.56
CA GLY A 22 23.85 -9.77 -13.88
C GLY A 22 23.44 -8.51 -14.63
N SER A 23 24.20 -8.16 -15.66
CA SER A 23 23.83 -7.14 -16.63
C SER A 23 22.41 -7.43 -17.11
N THR A 24 21.47 -6.53 -16.76
CA THR A 24 20.16 -6.45 -17.39
C THR A 24 20.39 -6.30 -18.90
N PRO A 25 19.89 -7.20 -19.77
CA PRO A 25 19.66 -6.78 -21.14
C PRO A 25 18.63 -5.65 -21.03
N ALA A 26 18.97 -4.48 -21.57
CA ALA A 26 18.03 -3.39 -21.71
C ALA A 26 16.92 -3.88 -22.63
N VAL A 27 15.80 -4.33 -22.06
CA VAL A 27 14.52 -4.41 -22.78
C VAL A 27 13.97 -2.98 -22.84
N ASN A 28 14.73 -2.09 -23.48
CA ASN A 28 14.19 -0.89 -24.08
C ASN A 28 13.64 -1.35 -25.43
N GLY A 29 12.52 -2.06 -25.41
CA GLY A 29 11.72 -2.19 -26.61
C GLY A 29 11.25 -0.79 -26.96
N GLU A 30 11.78 -0.21 -28.04
CA GLU A 30 11.04 0.85 -28.72
C GLU A 30 9.62 0.30 -28.94
N PRO A 31 8.56 1.11 -28.69
CA PRO A 31 7.21 0.71 -29.07
C PRO A 31 7.23 0.24 -30.53
N PRO A 32 6.39 -0.73 -30.91
CA PRO A 32 6.47 -1.35 -32.24
C PRO A 32 6.51 -0.25 -33.30
N LYS A 33 7.51 -0.29 -34.18
CA LYS A 33 7.77 0.74 -35.22
C LYS A 33 6.60 0.96 -36.20
N SER A 34 5.49 0.26 -36.02
CA SER A 34 4.25 0.39 -36.79
C SER A 34 3.14 1.19 -36.09
N VAL A 35 3.30 1.63 -34.84
CA VAL A 35 2.31 2.53 -34.22
C VAL A 35 2.58 3.96 -34.70
N SER A 36 1.82 4.40 -35.70
CA SER A 36 1.89 5.76 -36.22
C SER A 36 1.87 6.80 -35.09
N PRO A 37 2.72 7.84 -35.12
CA PRO A 37 2.61 8.99 -34.21
C PRO A 37 1.24 9.68 -34.23
N ALA A 38 0.40 9.42 -35.24
CA ALA A 38 -0.99 9.86 -35.28
C ALA A 38 -1.93 9.02 -34.39
N LEU A 39 -1.59 7.76 -34.06
CA LEU A 39 -2.27 6.92 -33.08
C LEU A 39 -1.84 7.22 -31.63
N LEU A 40 -0.74 7.97 -31.44
CA LEU A 40 -0.27 8.48 -30.15
C LEU A 40 -1.05 9.69 -29.63
N LYS A 41 -2.16 10.07 -30.29
CA LYS A 41 -3.10 11.08 -29.81
C LYS A 41 -4.55 10.61 -29.86
N PRO A 42 -4.99 9.78 -28.92
CA PRO A 42 -6.27 10.02 -28.30
C PRO A 42 -5.97 10.86 -27.05
N GLN A 43 -6.43 12.10 -26.99
CA GLN A 43 -7.00 12.52 -25.71
C GLN A 43 -8.39 11.90 -25.73
N PRO A 44 -8.59 10.68 -25.21
CA PRO A 44 -9.95 10.30 -24.91
C PRO A 44 -10.42 11.36 -23.92
N LYS A 45 -11.43 12.12 -24.34
CA LYS A 45 -12.10 13.05 -23.44
C LYS A 45 -12.48 12.24 -22.20
N ALA A 46 -12.27 12.79 -21.00
CA ALA A 46 -12.89 12.25 -19.80
C ALA A 46 -14.32 11.82 -20.11
N ASP A 47 -14.69 10.64 -19.61
CA ASP A 47 -16.03 10.16 -19.86
C ASP A 47 -17.07 11.13 -19.24
N HIS A 48 -18.33 10.89 -19.55
CA HIS A 48 -19.41 11.74 -19.07
C HIS A 48 -19.45 11.83 -17.53
N ILE A 49 -19.07 10.75 -16.82
CA ILE A 49 -19.06 10.71 -15.36
C ILE A 49 -17.92 11.57 -14.83
N ASP A 50 -16.70 11.39 -15.33
CA ASP A 50 -15.52 12.14 -14.94
C ASP A 50 -15.73 13.65 -15.14
N LEU A 51 -16.28 14.06 -16.28
CA LEU A 51 -16.61 15.46 -16.55
C LEU A 51 -17.67 16.00 -15.59
N ALA A 52 -18.71 15.22 -15.29
CA ALA A 52 -19.76 15.61 -14.35
C ALA A 52 -19.21 15.77 -12.92
N VAL A 53 -18.39 14.82 -12.46
CA VAL A 53 -17.74 14.83 -11.15
C VAL A 53 -16.75 16.00 -11.06
N MET A 54 -15.86 16.18 -12.04
CA MET A 54 -14.91 17.30 -12.07
C MET A 54 -15.62 18.65 -12.07
N LYS A 55 -16.74 18.80 -12.80
CA LYS A 55 -17.53 20.03 -12.78
C LYS A 55 -18.15 20.27 -11.40
N ALA A 56 -18.69 19.23 -10.76
CA ALA A 56 -19.24 19.33 -9.40
C ALA A 56 -18.15 19.69 -8.38
N TRP A 57 -16.99 19.05 -8.43
CA TRP A 57 -15.85 19.35 -7.57
C TRP A 57 -15.30 20.74 -7.80
N THR A 58 -15.14 21.17 -9.05
CA THR A 58 -14.65 22.52 -9.36
C THR A 58 -15.59 23.58 -8.77
N LYS A 59 -16.91 23.32 -8.76
CA LYS A 59 -17.89 24.19 -8.10
C LYS A 59 -17.83 24.13 -6.57
N ALA A 60 -17.54 22.96 -6.00
CA ALA A 60 -17.46 22.74 -4.56
C ALA A 60 -16.09 23.09 -3.95
N ALA A 61 -15.06 23.23 -4.77
CA ALA A 61 -13.69 23.38 -4.35
C ALA A 61 -13.47 24.68 -3.57
N LYS A 62 -12.82 24.58 -2.41
CA LYS A 62 -12.56 25.71 -1.51
C LYS A 62 -11.06 26.03 -1.46
N PRO A 63 -10.67 27.24 -1.08
CA PRO A 63 -9.30 27.55 -0.66
C PRO A 63 -8.77 26.53 0.37
N VAL A 64 -7.47 26.25 0.34
CA VAL A 64 -6.85 25.36 1.33
C VAL A 64 -7.05 25.93 2.73
N ASN A 65 -7.54 25.12 3.66
CA ASN A 65 -7.66 25.53 5.06
C ASN A 65 -6.25 25.64 5.67
N PRO A 66 -5.81 26.82 6.14
CA PRO A 66 -4.47 26.98 6.71
C PRO A 66 -4.18 26.04 7.87
N ALA A 67 -5.19 25.65 8.65
CA ALA A 67 -5.03 24.71 9.77
C ALA A 67 -4.47 23.34 9.33
N LEU A 68 -4.72 22.92 8.08
CA LEU A 68 -4.15 21.69 7.51
C LEU A 68 -2.63 21.77 7.32
N LEU A 69 -2.07 22.99 7.29
CA LEU A 69 -0.68 23.27 6.94
C LEU A 69 0.18 23.68 8.16
N VAL A 70 -0.45 24.02 9.29
CA VAL A 70 0.24 24.58 10.48
C VAL A 70 1.22 23.59 11.12
N LEU A 71 0.92 22.29 11.07
CA LEU A 71 1.69 21.25 11.77
C LEU A 71 2.63 20.46 10.87
N VAL A 72 2.77 20.87 9.61
CA VAL A 72 3.63 20.15 8.66
C VAL A 72 5.06 20.68 8.79
N PRO A 73 6.07 19.80 8.98
CA PRO A 73 7.46 20.22 9.00
C PRO A 73 7.86 20.90 7.68
N GLN A 74 9.00 21.58 7.69
CA GLN A 74 9.53 22.15 6.45
C GLN A 74 9.70 21.05 5.39
N PRO A 75 9.14 21.23 4.18
CA PRO A 75 9.26 20.24 3.13
C PRO A 75 10.73 19.90 2.81
N PRO A 76 11.10 18.61 2.65
CA PRO A 76 12.39 18.28 2.07
C PRO A 76 12.46 18.83 0.64
N ALA A 77 13.67 19.05 0.11
CA ALA A 77 13.85 19.56 -1.27
C ALA A 77 13.33 18.58 -2.35
N LYS A 78 13.14 17.31 -1.99
CA LYS A 78 12.63 16.27 -2.88
C LYS A 78 11.78 15.27 -2.10
N LEU A 79 10.72 14.81 -2.74
CA LEU A 79 9.82 13.77 -2.25
C LEU A 79 9.38 12.92 -3.45
N ASP A 80 9.39 11.59 -3.33
CA ASP A 80 8.92 10.69 -4.40
C ASP A 80 8.34 9.40 -3.80
N TYR A 81 7.05 9.17 -4.02
CA TYR A 81 6.33 7.98 -3.58
C TYR A 81 6.21 6.90 -4.68
N SER A 82 6.89 7.07 -5.82
CA SER A 82 6.77 6.12 -6.94
C SER A 82 7.24 4.71 -6.61
N SER A 83 8.11 4.54 -5.61
CA SER A 83 8.52 3.21 -5.11
C SER A 83 7.40 2.47 -4.40
N ASP A 84 6.39 3.21 -3.93
CA ASP A 84 5.28 2.68 -3.13
C ASP A 84 4.08 2.34 -4.02
N ILE A 85 4.16 2.61 -5.33
CA ILE A 85 3.14 2.23 -6.31
C ILE A 85 3.22 0.72 -6.56
N THR A 86 2.21 0.00 -6.07
CA THR A 86 2.05 -1.45 -6.19
C THR A 86 1.37 -1.85 -7.50
N PHE A 87 0.43 -1.04 -8.00
CA PHE A 87 -0.26 -1.29 -9.27
C PHE A 87 -0.47 -0.05 -10.15
N MET A 88 0.19 -0.05 -11.32
CA MET A 88 -0.04 0.94 -12.37
C MET A 88 -1.23 0.54 -13.23
N ARG A 89 -2.21 1.45 -13.39
CA ARG A 89 -3.48 1.18 -14.08
C ARG A 89 -3.50 1.83 -15.45
N CYS A 90 -4.32 1.29 -16.35
CA CYS A 90 -4.59 1.83 -17.67
C CYS A 90 -6.09 2.11 -17.76
N GLN A 91 -6.55 3.31 -18.03
CA GLN A 91 -7.99 3.61 -18.18
C GLN A 91 -8.49 3.38 -19.62
N HIS A 92 -7.56 3.49 -20.58
CA HIS A 92 -7.82 3.47 -22.02
C HIS A 92 -9.00 4.42 -22.41
N PRO A 93 -9.81 4.26 -23.50
CA PRO A 93 -10.80 5.24 -23.92
C PRO A 93 -12.09 5.18 -23.11
N TRP A 94 -12.15 4.30 -22.09
CA TRP A 94 -13.36 4.10 -21.30
C TRP A 94 -13.59 5.20 -20.28
N GLY A 95 -12.59 6.05 -20.03
CA GLY A 95 -12.63 7.06 -18.98
C GLY A 95 -12.38 6.44 -17.61
N GLY A 96 -12.88 7.10 -16.56
CA GLY A 96 -12.62 6.72 -15.17
C GLY A 96 -11.32 7.31 -14.61
N CYS A 97 -10.81 8.41 -15.19
CA CYS A 97 -9.51 8.98 -14.81
C CYS A 97 -9.45 9.33 -13.33
N ILE A 98 -10.57 9.82 -12.79
CA ILE A 98 -10.77 10.10 -11.37
C ILE A 98 -10.63 8.80 -10.56
N GLY A 99 -11.38 7.77 -10.95
CA GLY A 99 -11.43 6.51 -10.22
C GLY A 99 -10.10 5.77 -10.22
N HIS A 100 -9.35 5.80 -11.33
CA HIS A 100 -8.01 5.22 -11.36
C HIS A 100 -7.02 5.98 -10.47
N SER A 101 -7.05 7.32 -10.49
CA SER A 101 -6.20 8.16 -9.64
C SER A 101 -6.46 7.89 -8.16
N PHE A 102 -7.74 7.70 -7.81
CA PHE A 102 -8.19 7.30 -6.50
C PHE A 102 -7.67 5.93 -6.06
N CYS A 103 -7.79 4.93 -6.92
CA CYS A 103 -7.26 3.60 -6.63
C CYS A 103 -5.73 3.66 -6.41
N HIS A 104 -4.99 4.44 -7.21
CA HIS A 104 -3.54 4.64 -6.99
C HIS A 104 -3.22 5.19 -5.60
N THR A 105 -3.94 6.23 -5.16
CA THR A 105 -3.73 6.80 -3.83
C THR A 105 -4.08 5.79 -2.73
N MET A 106 -5.18 5.05 -2.89
CA MET A 106 -5.60 4.06 -1.90
C MET A 106 -4.58 2.92 -1.77
N ASP A 107 -4.07 2.40 -2.87
CA ASP A 107 -3.07 1.32 -2.84
C ASP A 107 -1.84 1.74 -2.04
N VAL A 108 -1.30 2.94 -2.28
CA VAL A 108 -0.15 3.46 -1.53
C VAL A 108 -0.46 3.59 -0.04
N ILE A 109 -1.62 4.15 0.30
CA ILE A 109 -2.03 4.32 1.69
C ILE A 109 -2.19 2.96 2.39
N LYS A 110 -2.77 1.96 1.71
CA LYS A 110 -2.94 0.62 2.25
C LYS A 110 -1.63 -0.16 2.33
N GLU A 111 -0.72 0.04 1.40
CA GLU A 111 0.63 -0.50 1.45
C GLU A 111 1.41 0.05 2.65
N TRP A 112 1.25 1.34 2.96
CA TRP A 112 1.84 1.95 4.15
C TRP A 112 1.21 1.48 5.46
N GLU A 113 -0.09 1.21 5.46
CA GLU A 113 -0.80 0.65 6.61
C GLU A 113 -0.26 -0.74 6.94
N HIS A 114 -0.31 -1.64 5.95
CA HIS A 114 0.18 -3.00 6.05
C HIS A 114 0.79 -3.41 4.70
N PRO A 115 2.11 -3.67 4.62
CA PRO A 115 2.74 -4.09 3.38
C PRO A 115 2.06 -5.33 2.78
N TYR A 116 2.06 -5.42 1.45
CA TYR A 116 1.38 -6.45 0.67
C TYR A 116 -0.15 -6.42 0.82
N THR A 117 -0.75 -5.26 1.08
CA THR A 117 -2.21 -5.17 1.08
C THR A 117 -2.72 -5.22 -0.36
N PRO A 118 -3.75 -6.04 -0.66
CA PRO A 118 -4.26 -6.14 -2.02
C PRO A 118 -4.65 -4.80 -2.63
N ASP A 119 -4.29 -4.62 -3.91
CA ASP A 119 -4.64 -3.42 -4.68
C ASP A 119 -6.15 -3.36 -4.89
N VAL A 120 -6.73 -2.16 -4.82
CA VAL A 120 -8.19 -1.99 -4.85
C VAL A 120 -8.76 -1.98 -6.27
N SER A 121 -10.00 -2.46 -6.38
CA SER A 121 -10.74 -2.60 -7.64
C SER A 121 -11.34 -1.28 -8.13
N PHE A 122 -10.94 -0.85 -9.33
CA PHE A 122 -11.61 0.24 -10.03
C PHE A 122 -13.08 -0.11 -10.35
N PRO A 123 -13.41 -1.30 -10.89
CA PRO A 123 -14.80 -1.69 -11.10
C PRO A 123 -15.69 -1.62 -9.86
N CYS A 124 -15.16 -1.94 -8.67
CA CYS A 124 -15.90 -1.87 -7.41
C CYS A 124 -16.26 -0.42 -7.08
N LEU A 125 -15.27 0.47 -7.18
CA LEU A 125 -15.45 1.92 -7.05
C LEU A 125 -16.50 2.42 -8.05
N TRP A 126 -16.35 2.07 -9.33
CA TRP A 126 -17.21 2.54 -10.41
C TRP A 126 -18.65 2.03 -10.29
N TRP A 127 -18.84 0.78 -9.88
CA TRP A 127 -20.18 0.21 -9.62
C TRP A 127 -20.91 1.00 -8.53
N ARG A 128 -20.24 1.30 -7.41
CA ARG A 128 -20.81 2.07 -6.30
C ARG A 128 -21.13 3.50 -6.71
N ASN A 129 -20.24 4.12 -7.46
CA ASN A 129 -20.42 5.47 -7.99
C ASN A 129 -21.61 5.53 -8.94
N GLY A 130 -21.71 4.57 -9.87
CA GLY A 130 -22.82 4.47 -10.80
C GLY A 130 -24.17 4.24 -10.11
N LYS A 131 -24.23 3.47 -9.01
CA LYS A 131 -25.44 3.39 -8.18
C LYS A 131 -25.84 4.74 -7.58
N GLY A 132 -24.86 5.55 -7.18
CA GLY A 132 -25.08 6.93 -6.76
C GLY A 132 -25.67 7.79 -7.88
N ILE A 133 -25.10 7.69 -9.08
CA ILE A 133 -25.56 8.43 -10.27
C ILE A 133 -26.97 8.00 -10.68
N GLU A 134 -27.26 6.70 -10.79
CA GLU A 134 -28.60 6.18 -11.07
C GLU A 134 -29.64 6.71 -10.07
N SER A 135 -29.26 6.80 -8.79
CA SER A 135 -30.12 7.37 -7.75
C SER A 135 -30.37 8.85 -7.98
N MET A 136 -29.34 9.64 -8.33
CA MET A 136 -29.49 11.08 -8.62
C MET A 136 -30.36 11.33 -9.86
N ASP A 137 -30.16 10.56 -10.94
CA ASP A 137 -30.93 10.70 -12.18
C ASP A 137 -32.43 10.43 -11.98
N LYS A 138 -32.76 9.55 -11.03
CA LYS A 138 -34.14 9.23 -10.61
C LYS A 138 -34.73 10.24 -9.62
N GLY A 139 -34.06 11.37 -9.37
CA GLY A 139 -34.52 12.40 -8.43
C GLY A 139 -34.17 12.12 -6.97
N GLY A 140 -33.29 11.16 -6.71
CA GLY A 140 -32.70 10.94 -5.39
C GLY A 140 -31.79 12.10 -4.97
N PRO A 141 -31.37 12.17 -3.70
CA PRO A 141 -30.50 13.23 -3.22
C PRO A 141 -29.19 13.25 -4.01
N THR A 142 -28.63 14.44 -4.23
CA THR A 142 -27.27 14.57 -4.76
C THR A 142 -26.32 13.81 -3.83
N LEU A 143 -25.89 12.65 -4.26
CA LEU A 143 -24.87 11.90 -3.56
C LEU A 143 -23.54 12.49 -3.97
N ASP A 144 -22.74 12.90 -3.01
CA ASP A 144 -21.33 13.07 -3.28
C ASP A 144 -20.78 11.68 -3.63
N ILE A 145 -20.57 11.47 -4.92
CA ILE A 145 -20.18 10.19 -5.53
C ILE A 145 -18.90 9.66 -4.88
N SER A 146 -18.01 10.56 -4.42
CA SER A 146 -16.82 10.14 -3.67
C SER A 146 -17.17 9.54 -2.29
N THR A 147 -18.27 9.94 -1.64
CA THR A 147 -18.70 9.36 -0.34
C THR A 147 -18.98 7.86 -0.37
N ILE A 148 -19.68 7.38 -1.40
CA ILE A 148 -20.33 6.07 -1.35
C ILE A 148 -19.28 4.95 -1.39
N ALA A 149 -18.27 5.08 -2.25
CA ALA A 149 -17.29 4.02 -2.44
C ALA A 149 -16.30 3.93 -1.27
N PHE A 150 -15.80 5.07 -0.77
CA PHE A 150 -14.76 5.06 0.26
C PHE A 150 -15.28 4.76 1.67
N THR A 151 -16.47 5.26 2.02
CA THR A 151 -17.06 4.97 3.34
C THR A 151 -17.43 3.50 3.51
N LYS A 152 -17.90 2.86 2.43
CA LYS A 152 -18.25 1.44 2.41
C LYS A 152 -17.06 0.52 2.01
N GLY A 153 -15.88 1.09 1.74
CA GLY A 153 -14.61 0.43 1.39
C GLY A 153 -14.52 -0.18 -0.02
N MET A 154 -13.40 -0.74 -0.48
CA MET A 154 -13.29 -1.28 -1.85
C MET A 154 -12.76 -2.70 -1.82
N CYS A 155 -13.27 -3.62 -2.65
CA CYS A 155 -12.68 -4.96 -2.74
C CYS A 155 -11.38 -4.93 -3.56
N SER A 156 -10.64 -6.04 -3.55
CA SER A 156 -9.41 -6.15 -4.33
C SER A 156 -9.68 -6.21 -5.83
N GLU A 157 -8.72 -5.72 -6.62
CA GLU A 157 -8.69 -5.87 -8.08
C GLU A 157 -8.76 -7.35 -8.46
N ALA A 158 -8.09 -8.25 -7.76
CA ALA A 158 -8.17 -9.68 -8.06
C ALA A 158 -9.59 -10.25 -7.93
N ARG A 159 -10.34 -9.86 -6.90
CA ARG A 159 -11.72 -10.33 -6.68
C ARG A 159 -12.69 -9.72 -7.67
N TYR A 160 -12.42 -8.51 -8.13
CA TYR A 160 -13.29 -7.77 -9.03
C TYR A 160 -12.51 -6.98 -10.08
N HIS A 161 -11.86 -7.72 -10.97
CA HIS A 161 -10.84 -7.18 -11.87
C HIS A 161 -11.44 -6.37 -13.01
N THR A 162 -10.66 -5.41 -13.46
CA THR A 162 -10.92 -4.60 -14.64
C THR A 162 -10.85 -5.49 -15.88
N ALA A 163 -12.03 -5.91 -16.34
CA ALA A 163 -12.24 -6.62 -17.60
C ALA A 163 -13.02 -5.70 -18.56
N TYR A 164 -12.32 -5.02 -19.46
CA TYR A 164 -12.89 -3.97 -20.31
C TYR A 164 -14.00 -4.42 -21.27
N ASP A 165 -14.20 -5.73 -21.43
CA ASP A 165 -15.30 -6.32 -22.19
C ASP A 165 -16.65 -6.29 -21.43
N LYS A 166 -16.65 -6.03 -20.12
CA LYS A 166 -17.85 -6.01 -19.28
C LYS A 166 -18.48 -4.62 -19.11
N TYR A 167 -17.96 -3.59 -19.76
CA TYR A 167 -18.60 -2.28 -19.77
C TYR A 167 -19.93 -2.36 -20.53
N THR A 168 -21.02 -2.01 -19.83
CA THR A 168 -22.34 -1.90 -20.45
C THR A 168 -22.69 -0.42 -20.58
N PRO A 169 -22.91 0.11 -21.80
CA PRO A 169 -23.40 1.47 -21.94
C PRO A 169 -24.81 1.57 -21.33
N VAL A 170 -25.02 2.58 -20.49
CA VAL A 170 -26.31 2.96 -19.92
C VAL A 170 -26.60 4.38 -20.37
N LYS A 171 -27.85 4.70 -20.73
CA LYS A 171 -28.21 6.05 -21.13
C LYS A 171 -28.34 6.95 -19.90
N SER A 172 -27.66 8.10 -19.89
CA SER A 172 -27.89 9.18 -18.94
C SER A 172 -29.27 9.80 -19.13
N LYS A 173 -29.72 10.60 -18.16
CA LYS A 173 -30.95 11.41 -18.28
C LYS A 173 -30.99 12.29 -19.54
N ASP A 174 -29.83 12.75 -20.00
CA ASP A 174 -29.68 13.60 -21.20
C ASP A 174 -29.50 12.77 -22.50
N GLY A 175 -29.64 11.45 -22.43
CA GLY A 175 -29.53 10.54 -23.59
C GLY A 175 -28.09 10.18 -24.01
N ASN A 176 -27.08 10.62 -23.26
CA ASN A 176 -25.67 10.28 -23.52
C ASN A 176 -25.36 8.86 -23.04
N ASP A 177 -24.47 8.15 -23.72
CA ASP A 177 -23.97 6.88 -23.22
C ASP A 177 -23.02 7.12 -22.04
N ILE A 178 -23.34 6.48 -20.92
CA ILE A 178 -22.50 6.36 -19.73
C ILE A 178 -21.99 4.92 -19.70
N LEU A 179 -20.67 4.77 -19.66
CA LEU A 179 -20.04 3.48 -19.51
C LEU A 179 -20.15 3.06 -18.03
N TYR A 180 -21.08 2.16 -17.76
CA TYR A 180 -21.32 1.65 -16.40
C TYR A 180 -20.80 0.23 -16.28
N TRP A 181 -20.20 -0.06 -15.11
CA TRP A 181 -19.82 -1.41 -14.75
C TRP A 181 -21.02 -2.13 -14.15
N LYS A 182 -21.65 -2.99 -14.95
CA LYS A 182 -22.96 -3.58 -14.63
C LYS A 182 -22.94 -4.87 -13.80
N PRO A 183 -21.91 -5.74 -13.83
CA PRO A 183 -21.86 -6.78 -12.81
C PRO A 183 -21.96 -6.10 -11.44
N GLU A 184 -22.67 -6.72 -10.52
CA GLU A 184 -22.64 -6.32 -9.12
C GLU A 184 -21.51 -7.11 -8.45
N PRO A 185 -20.67 -6.48 -7.59
CA PRO A 185 -19.73 -7.23 -6.77
C PRO A 185 -20.49 -8.28 -5.97
N ASP A 186 -20.03 -9.52 -6.00
CA ASP A 186 -20.66 -10.59 -5.23
C ASP A 186 -20.57 -10.33 -3.71
N ALA A 187 -21.26 -11.15 -2.91
CA ALA A 187 -21.29 -10.98 -1.46
C ALA A 187 -19.89 -11.06 -0.81
N ALA A 188 -18.97 -11.82 -1.39
CA ALA A 188 -17.63 -11.97 -0.86
C ALA A 188 -16.74 -10.77 -1.21
N ALA A 189 -16.86 -10.21 -2.42
CA ALA A 189 -16.25 -8.93 -2.78
C ALA A 189 -16.77 -7.81 -1.86
N GLN A 190 -18.08 -7.76 -1.61
CA GLN A 190 -18.65 -6.80 -0.66
C GLN A 190 -18.14 -7.01 0.77
N ALA A 191 -17.94 -8.25 1.20
CA ALA A 191 -17.38 -8.56 2.51
C ALA A 191 -15.89 -8.16 2.62
N GLU A 192 -15.09 -8.40 1.58
CA GLU A 192 -13.69 -7.97 1.47
C GLU A 192 -13.58 -6.45 1.48
N ALA A 193 -14.51 -5.75 0.82
CA ALA A 193 -14.50 -4.30 0.73
C ALA A 193 -14.49 -3.61 2.10
N ASN A 194 -15.07 -4.23 3.13
CA ASN A 194 -15.04 -3.73 4.50
C ASN A 194 -13.64 -3.74 5.17
N MET A 195 -12.62 -4.23 4.47
CA MET A 195 -11.23 -4.21 4.93
C MET A 195 -10.48 -2.98 4.41
N TYR A 196 -10.89 -2.39 3.28
CA TYR A 196 -10.09 -1.37 2.61
C TYR A 196 -10.85 -0.04 2.53
N HIS A 197 -10.70 0.77 3.60
CA HIS A 197 -11.38 2.07 3.75
C HIS A 197 -10.41 3.25 3.73
N ALA A 198 -10.90 4.39 3.26
CA ALA A 198 -10.31 5.69 3.46
C ALA A 198 -11.41 6.72 3.74
N VAL A 199 -11.05 7.79 4.42
CA VAL A 199 -11.81 9.03 4.47
C VAL A 199 -11.27 9.92 3.37
N TYR A 200 -12.16 10.61 2.67
CA TYR A 200 -11.79 11.59 1.67
C TYR A 200 -12.32 12.94 2.15
N HIS A 201 -11.69 14.02 1.69
CA HIS A 201 -11.98 15.36 2.19
C HIS A 201 -12.52 16.27 1.09
N ASP A 202 -13.08 17.41 1.50
CA ASP A 202 -13.59 18.44 0.59
C ASP A 202 -12.55 18.78 -0.49
N PRO A 203 -12.96 18.89 -1.78
CA PRO A 203 -12.06 19.29 -2.85
C PRO A 203 -11.42 20.66 -2.55
N ILE A 204 -10.13 20.80 -2.87
CA ILE A 204 -9.36 22.03 -2.71
C ILE A 204 -9.14 22.68 -4.07
N ALA A 205 -9.37 23.99 -4.16
CA ALA A 205 -9.17 24.76 -5.37
C ALA A 205 -7.67 25.01 -5.65
N ILE A 206 -7.28 24.82 -6.90
CA ILE A 206 -6.03 25.34 -7.47
C ILE A 206 -6.45 26.47 -8.40
N GLN A 207 -6.37 27.69 -7.92
CA GLN A 207 -6.62 28.89 -8.71
C GLN A 207 -5.36 29.74 -8.69
N PRO A 208 -5.11 30.62 -9.65
CA PRO A 208 -4.22 31.75 -9.37
C PRO A 208 -4.80 32.50 -8.15
N PRO A 209 -3.97 33.01 -7.23
CA PRO A 209 -4.48 33.80 -6.13
C PRO A 209 -5.29 34.96 -6.75
N PRO A 210 -6.60 35.11 -6.44
CA PRO A 210 -7.30 36.30 -6.87
C PRO A 210 -6.55 37.50 -6.27
N SER A 211 -6.57 38.64 -6.97
CA SER A 211 -5.93 39.90 -6.61
C SER A 211 -6.37 40.50 -5.25
N GLY A 212 -7.03 39.72 -4.38
CA GLY A 212 -7.62 40.11 -3.11
C GLY A 212 -7.67 39.01 -2.03
N GLY A 213 -6.68 38.12 -1.92
CA GLY A 213 -6.35 37.49 -0.62
C GLY A 213 -7.05 36.17 -0.23
N GLY A 214 -7.67 35.45 -1.16
CA GLY A 214 -8.04 34.05 -0.94
C GLY A 214 -6.84 33.14 -1.18
N LEU A 215 -6.44 32.31 -0.21
CA LEU A 215 -5.32 31.36 -0.36
C LEU A 215 -5.67 30.27 -1.38
N SER A 216 -5.29 30.48 -2.65
CA SER A 216 -5.11 29.38 -3.59
C SER A 216 -4.00 28.46 -3.14
N THR A 217 -4.10 27.16 -3.41
CA THR A 217 -3.01 26.22 -3.08
C THR A 217 -1.74 26.57 -3.85
N SER A 218 -0.75 27.13 -3.17
CA SER A 218 0.56 27.41 -3.75
C SER A 218 1.36 26.12 -3.94
N VAL A 219 2.48 26.19 -4.66
CA VAL A 219 3.47 25.10 -4.74
C VAL A 219 3.89 24.65 -3.34
N ALA A 220 4.11 25.59 -2.42
CA ALA A 220 4.50 25.29 -1.05
C ALA A 220 3.39 24.57 -0.26
N ASP A 221 2.13 24.96 -0.47
CA ASP A 221 0.98 24.33 0.19
C ASP A 221 0.77 22.91 -0.32
N LEU A 222 0.89 22.68 -1.64
CA LEU A 222 0.79 21.34 -2.22
C LEU A 222 1.90 20.41 -1.72
N LYS A 223 3.14 20.90 -1.59
CA LYS A 223 4.23 20.12 -0.96
C LYS A 223 3.89 19.70 0.47
N LYS A 224 3.32 20.62 1.26
CA LYS A 224 2.90 20.32 2.64
C LYS A 224 1.76 19.31 2.68
N LEU A 225 0.79 19.42 1.78
CA LEU A 225 -0.27 18.43 1.65
C LEU A 225 0.29 17.05 1.27
N LEU A 226 1.27 16.97 0.35
CA LEU A 226 1.92 15.71 -0.02
C LEU A 226 2.63 15.07 1.17
N ILE A 227 3.32 15.86 1.99
CA ILE A 227 3.97 15.36 3.21
C ILE A 227 2.94 14.88 4.23
N ARG A 228 1.83 15.61 4.36
CA ARG A 228 0.80 15.33 5.37
C ARG A 228 -0.09 14.14 5.01
N TYR A 229 -0.41 13.95 3.74
CA TYR A 229 -1.41 12.99 3.28
C TYR A 229 -0.86 11.96 2.27
N GLY A 230 0.39 12.09 1.81
CA GLY A 230 0.92 11.22 0.77
C GLY A 230 0.43 11.62 -0.63
N PRO A 231 0.19 10.67 -1.54
CA PRO A 231 -0.25 10.98 -2.90
C PRO A 231 -1.58 11.76 -2.93
N ILE A 232 -1.67 12.73 -3.83
CA ILE A 232 -2.83 13.63 -3.96
C ILE A 232 -3.43 13.49 -5.33
N VAL A 233 -4.75 13.34 -5.40
CA VAL A 233 -5.45 13.34 -6.69
C VAL A 233 -5.66 14.78 -7.14
N ALA A 234 -5.28 15.09 -8.38
CA ALA A 234 -5.40 16.43 -8.96
C ALA A 234 -6.07 16.37 -10.33
N TRP A 235 -6.99 17.30 -10.58
CA TRP A 235 -7.73 17.39 -11.83
C TRP A 235 -7.54 18.72 -12.53
N GLY A 236 -7.70 18.72 -13.86
CA GLY A 236 -7.71 19.92 -14.69
C GLY A 236 -7.71 19.54 -16.17
N ASN A 237 -8.19 20.45 -17.01
CA ASN A 237 -8.27 20.24 -18.48
C ASN A 237 -8.99 18.93 -18.89
N GLY A 238 -9.97 18.49 -18.08
CA GLY A 238 -10.73 17.27 -18.35
C GLY A 238 -9.94 15.98 -18.10
N HIS A 239 -8.88 15.99 -17.29
CA HIS A 239 -8.14 14.79 -16.88
C HIS A 239 -7.77 14.82 -15.40
N CYS A 240 -7.65 13.63 -14.82
CA CYS A 240 -7.22 13.43 -13.42
C CYS A 240 -5.99 12.55 -13.36
N THR A 241 -5.09 12.91 -12.46
CA THR A 241 -3.81 12.23 -12.22
C THR A 241 -3.50 12.23 -10.73
N THR A 242 -2.61 11.35 -10.28
CA THR A 242 -2.15 11.33 -8.88
C THR A 242 -0.78 11.96 -8.75
N ILE A 243 -0.65 13.06 -8.03
CA ILE A 243 0.63 13.69 -7.70
C ILE A 243 1.32 12.83 -6.64
N VAL A 244 2.49 12.30 -6.96
CA VAL A 244 3.24 11.33 -6.14
C VAL A 244 4.57 11.88 -5.63
N GLY A 245 4.94 13.10 -6.02
CA GLY A 245 6.21 13.68 -5.59
C GLY A 245 6.51 15.04 -6.19
N TYR A 246 7.67 15.57 -5.83
CA TYR A 246 8.21 16.83 -6.34
C TYR A 246 9.74 16.87 -6.22
N ASP A 247 10.37 17.75 -7.01
CA ASP A 247 11.82 17.95 -7.04
C ASP A 247 12.13 19.44 -7.20
N ASP A 248 12.65 20.07 -6.15
CA ASP A 248 12.94 21.52 -6.13
C ASP A 248 14.12 21.90 -7.00
N THR A 249 15.03 20.96 -7.28
CA THR A 249 16.15 21.23 -8.20
C THR A 249 15.64 21.36 -9.63
N LYS A 250 14.55 20.66 -9.96
CA LYS A 250 13.91 20.68 -11.28
C LYS A 250 12.67 21.58 -11.34
N GLU A 251 12.28 22.17 -10.21
CA GLU A 251 11.07 22.96 -10.04
C GLU A 251 9.82 22.30 -10.63
N GLN A 252 9.57 21.03 -10.30
CA GLN A 252 8.46 20.27 -10.88
C GLN A 252 7.81 19.30 -9.89
N PHE A 253 6.52 19.05 -10.10
CA PHE A 253 5.78 17.94 -9.52
C PHE A 253 5.90 16.71 -10.42
N LYS A 254 5.93 15.52 -9.81
CA LYS A 254 5.82 14.24 -10.49
C LYS A 254 4.40 13.69 -10.27
N TYR A 255 3.75 13.26 -11.34
CA TYR A 255 2.43 12.60 -11.25
C TYR A 255 2.46 11.23 -11.91
N LEU A 256 1.65 10.34 -11.37
CA LEU A 256 1.27 9.08 -11.99
C LEU A 256 0.04 9.33 -12.85
N ASP A 257 0.16 9.05 -14.14
CA ASP A 257 -0.96 9.00 -15.06
C ASP A 257 -1.64 7.62 -15.00
N ASN A 258 -2.85 7.55 -15.50
CA ASN A 258 -3.68 6.36 -15.57
C ASN A 258 -3.77 5.81 -16.99
N TYR A 259 -2.94 6.25 -17.93
CA TYR A 259 -2.84 5.58 -19.23
C TYR A 259 -1.98 4.32 -19.21
N GLY A 260 -1.28 3.98 -18.12
CA GLY A 260 -0.43 2.80 -18.03
C GLY A 260 1.04 3.11 -18.30
N ASP A 261 1.92 2.11 -18.24
CA ASP A 261 3.38 2.32 -18.30
C ASP A 261 3.95 2.58 -19.71
N TRP A 262 3.12 2.52 -20.75
CA TRP A 262 3.52 2.85 -22.12
C TRP A 262 3.54 4.36 -22.38
N CYS A 263 2.83 5.15 -21.56
CA CYS A 263 2.74 6.59 -21.71
C CYS A 263 3.85 7.31 -20.92
N TYR A 264 4.24 8.51 -21.38
CA TYR A 264 5.27 9.36 -20.73
C TYR A 264 6.56 8.60 -20.38
N ASP A 265 7.12 8.83 -19.18
CA ASP A 265 8.24 8.08 -18.61
C ASP A 265 7.69 6.96 -17.72
N LYS A 266 7.32 5.83 -18.33
CA LYS A 266 6.79 4.65 -17.63
C LYS A 266 5.55 4.95 -16.78
N GLY A 267 4.59 5.67 -17.36
CA GLY A 267 3.36 6.11 -16.69
C GLY A 267 3.50 7.38 -15.86
N TYR A 268 4.71 7.93 -15.73
CA TYR A 268 4.94 9.16 -14.96
C TYR A 268 5.11 10.37 -15.86
N GLY A 269 4.35 11.42 -15.56
CA GLY A 269 4.52 12.74 -16.14
C GLY A 269 5.03 13.77 -15.11
N TYR A 270 5.33 14.97 -15.60
CA TYR A 270 5.88 16.04 -14.78
C TYR A 270 5.17 17.38 -15.08
N ILE A 271 4.89 18.16 -14.04
CA ILE A 271 4.29 19.50 -14.13
C ILE A 271 5.29 20.48 -13.55
N ALA A 272 5.79 21.43 -14.35
CA ALA A 272 6.62 22.50 -13.81
C ALA A 272 5.81 23.33 -12.80
N TYR A 273 6.46 23.80 -11.73
CA TYR A 273 5.81 24.59 -10.67
C TYR A 273 5.06 25.80 -11.21
N LYS A 274 5.62 26.47 -12.21
CA LYS A 274 5.00 27.61 -12.88
C LYS A 274 3.78 27.26 -13.72
N ASP A 275 3.57 25.98 -14.07
CA ASP A 275 2.48 25.51 -14.93
C ASP A 275 1.36 24.84 -14.11
N LEU A 276 1.51 24.70 -12.78
CA LEU A 276 0.54 24.04 -11.89
C LEU A 276 -0.89 24.57 -12.08
N TYR A 277 -1.09 25.89 -12.11
CA TYR A 277 -2.40 26.53 -12.26
C TYR A 277 -2.95 26.51 -13.70
N LYS A 278 -2.09 26.26 -14.68
CA LYS A 278 -2.49 26.07 -16.08
C LYS A 278 -2.98 24.64 -16.29
N GLU A 279 -2.37 23.68 -15.60
CA GLU A 279 -2.66 22.27 -15.79
C GLU A 279 -3.72 21.73 -14.84
N LYS A 280 -3.83 22.27 -13.63
CA LYS A 280 -4.72 21.76 -12.57
C LYS A 280 -5.64 22.86 -12.04
N GLN A 281 -6.90 22.48 -11.83
CA GLN A 281 -8.00 23.32 -11.35
C GLN A 281 -8.34 23.02 -9.88
N GLY A 282 -8.03 21.82 -9.41
CA GLY A 282 -8.16 21.47 -8.01
C GLY A 282 -7.53 20.13 -7.67
N MET A 283 -7.59 19.79 -6.38
CA MET A 283 -7.03 18.57 -5.82
C MET A 283 -7.87 18.02 -4.66
N GLN A 284 -7.62 16.77 -4.32
CA GLN A 284 -8.26 16.09 -3.21
C GLN A 284 -7.26 15.16 -2.51
N TYR A 285 -7.37 15.10 -1.18
CA TYR A 285 -6.54 14.25 -0.33
C TYR A 285 -7.40 13.27 0.46
N PHE A 286 -6.74 12.26 1.00
CA PHE A 286 -7.36 11.13 1.67
C PHE A 286 -6.69 10.94 3.02
N GLU A 287 -7.46 10.48 4.00
CA GLU A 287 -6.99 9.99 5.28
C GLU A 287 -7.29 8.50 5.38
N ASN A 288 -6.32 7.74 5.89
CA ASN A 288 -6.48 6.32 6.06
C ASN A 288 -7.55 6.05 7.11
N SER A 289 -8.39 5.05 6.87
CA SER A 289 -9.24 4.45 7.89
C SER A 289 -8.73 3.03 8.12
N PRO A 290 -7.80 2.83 9.08
CA PRO A 290 -7.12 1.55 9.23
C PRO A 290 -8.07 0.43 9.66
N THR A 291 -7.83 -0.77 9.16
CA THR A 291 -8.55 -1.97 9.58
C THR A 291 -7.58 -3.08 9.98
N ASN A 292 -7.93 -3.82 11.03
CA ASN A 292 -7.11 -4.94 11.46
C ASN A 292 -7.53 -6.23 10.72
N ARG A 293 -6.83 -6.53 9.62
CA ARG A 293 -7.04 -7.78 8.85
C ARG A 293 -6.26 -8.99 9.36
N ALA A 294 -5.35 -8.81 10.33
CA ALA A 294 -4.34 -9.80 10.73
C ALA A 294 -4.89 -11.14 11.25
N ASN A 295 -6.11 -11.14 11.80
CA ASN A 295 -6.79 -12.33 12.35
C ASN A 295 -8.01 -12.74 11.52
N THR A 296 -8.03 -12.37 10.24
CA THR A 296 -9.13 -12.68 9.31
C THR A 296 -8.61 -13.48 8.12
N GLN A 297 -9.51 -13.98 7.28
CA GLN A 297 -9.12 -14.61 6.01
C GLN A 297 -8.40 -13.64 5.05
N TYR A 298 -8.56 -12.32 5.24
CA TYR A 298 -7.91 -11.29 4.44
C TYR A 298 -6.49 -10.94 4.93
N ALA A 299 -5.96 -11.69 5.89
CA ALA A 299 -4.57 -11.59 6.33
C ALA A 299 -3.56 -12.04 5.25
N TYR A 300 -3.99 -12.90 4.33
CA TYR A 300 -3.15 -13.61 3.37
C TYR A 300 -3.19 -12.94 2.01
N SER A 301 -2.02 -12.62 1.47
CA SER A 301 -1.87 -11.94 0.18
C SER A 301 -0.64 -12.44 -0.58
N ALA A 302 -0.49 -11.99 -1.82
CA ALA A 302 0.70 -12.18 -2.61
C ALA A 302 1.05 -10.92 -3.39
N ARG A 303 2.35 -10.67 -3.58
CA ARG A 303 2.88 -9.71 -4.55
C ARG A 303 3.34 -10.44 -5.80
N ILE A 304 2.88 -9.95 -6.93
CA ILE A 304 3.23 -10.46 -8.26
C ILE A 304 3.83 -9.31 -9.05
N ARG A 305 5.00 -9.55 -9.64
CA ARG A 305 5.57 -8.67 -10.67
C ARG A 305 5.89 -9.48 -11.91
N ILE A 306 5.37 -9.02 -13.04
CA ILE A 306 5.59 -9.59 -14.36
C ILE A 306 6.05 -8.47 -15.28
N GLN A 307 7.21 -8.67 -15.89
CA GLN A 307 7.64 -7.86 -17.02
C GLN A 307 7.14 -8.51 -18.29
N HIS A 308 6.24 -7.84 -19.00
CA HIS A 308 5.71 -8.30 -20.27
C HIS A 308 5.83 -7.17 -21.29
N PHE A 309 5.81 -7.51 -22.58
CA PHE A 309 5.64 -6.49 -23.60
C PHE A 309 4.24 -5.88 -23.52
N TRP A 310 3.26 -6.70 -23.16
CA TRP A 310 1.86 -6.29 -23.08
C TRP A 310 1.07 -7.20 -22.13
N ARG A 311 0.68 -6.70 -20.96
CA ARG A 311 0.00 -7.53 -19.94
C ARG A 311 -1.47 -7.85 -20.27
N GLY A 312 -2.01 -7.21 -21.30
CA GLY A 312 -3.38 -7.39 -21.80
C GLY A 312 -3.65 -8.75 -22.45
N THR A 313 -2.65 -9.63 -22.50
CA THR A 313 -2.75 -11.02 -22.97
C THR A 313 -2.67 -12.04 -21.85
N LEU A 314 -2.39 -11.60 -20.62
CA LEU A 314 -2.09 -12.49 -19.52
C LEU A 314 -3.36 -12.97 -18.81
N THR A 315 -3.35 -14.25 -18.45
CA THR A 315 -4.16 -14.80 -17.37
C THR A 315 -3.23 -15.25 -16.26
N VAL A 316 -3.43 -14.75 -15.04
CA VAL A 316 -2.59 -15.05 -13.87
C VAL A 316 -3.45 -15.66 -12.80
N SER A 317 -3.00 -16.78 -12.24
CA SER A 317 -3.69 -17.46 -11.15
C SER A 317 -2.73 -17.98 -10.09
N ILE A 318 -3.22 -18.07 -8.85
CA ILE A 318 -2.47 -18.57 -7.69
C ILE A 318 -3.18 -19.78 -7.12
N GLY A 319 -2.43 -20.86 -6.88
CA GLY A 319 -2.96 -22.08 -6.28
C GLY A 319 -2.01 -22.75 -5.31
N VAL A 320 -2.50 -23.84 -4.68
CA VAL A 320 -1.70 -24.72 -3.83
C VAL A 320 -2.08 -26.17 -4.10
N GLY A 321 -1.10 -27.03 -4.35
CA GLY A 321 -1.33 -28.45 -4.60
C GLY A 321 -2.41 -28.71 -5.66
N LYS A 322 -3.51 -29.36 -5.26
CA LYS A 322 -4.65 -29.74 -6.12
C LYS A 322 -5.88 -28.84 -5.94
N GLU A 323 -5.79 -27.80 -5.12
CA GLU A 323 -6.91 -26.88 -4.91
C GLU A 323 -7.20 -26.08 -6.19
N THR A 324 -8.43 -25.60 -6.32
CA THR A 324 -8.83 -24.76 -7.47
C THR A 324 -8.12 -23.40 -7.35
N PRO A 325 -7.28 -23.01 -8.34
CA PRO A 325 -6.53 -21.76 -8.24
C PRO A 325 -7.45 -20.54 -8.35
N LEU A 326 -7.10 -19.47 -7.65
CA LEU A 326 -7.74 -18.16 -7.79
C LEU A 326 -7.14 -17.44 -8.99
N VAL A 327 -7.97 -17.08 -9.97
CA VAL A 327 -7.58 -16.16 -11.05
C VAL A 327 -7.54 -14.75 -10.48
N VAL A 328 -6.36 -14.12 -10.51
CA VAL A 328 -6.11 -12.81 -9.91
C VAL A 328 -5.92 -11.71 -10.94
N TRP A 329 -5.69 -12.08 -12.20
CA TRP A 329 -5.67 -11.19 -13.34
C TRP A 329 -6.14 -11.96 -14.57
N GLN A 330 -7.06 -11.37 -15.32
CA GLN A 330 -7.50 -11.95 -16.57
C GLN A 330 -7.87 -10.84 -17.55
N THR A 331 -7.33 -10.95 -18.75
CA THR A 331 -7.64 -10.08 -19.86
C THR A 331 -7.96 -10.94 -21.08
N HIS A 332 -8.81 -10.45 -21.98
CA HIS A 332 -9.30 -11.22 -23.12
C HIS A 332 -8.41 -11.10 -24.38
N GLY A 333 -7.13 -10.71 -24.23
CA GLY A 333 -6.19 -10.57 -25.34
C GLY A 333 -6.53 -9.41 -26.30
N ARG A 334 -6.00 -9.48 -27.54
CA ARG A 334 -6.41 -8.57 -28.63
C ARG A 334 -7.82 -8.95 -29.03
N THR A 335 -8.83 -8.26 -28.53
CA THR A 335 -10.16 -8.36 -29.14
C THR A 335 -10.31 -7.27 -30.21
N LYS A 336 -11.11 -7.55 -31.24
CA LYS A 336 -11.45 -6.60 -32.31
C LYS A 336 -12.20 -5.36 -31.76
N ALA A 337 -12.84 -5.50 -30.60
CA ALA A 337 -13.54 -4.43 -29.89
C ALA A 337 -12.61 -3.51 -29.10
N GLY A 338 -11.35 -3.92 -28.90
CA GLY A 338 -10.24 -3.03 -28.57
C GLY A 338 -9.09 -3.70 -27.82
N GLN A 339 -7.89 -3.15 -28.06
CA GLN A 339 -6.74 -3.32 -27.21
C GLN A 339 -7.01 -2.49 -25.96
N HIS A 340 -7.49 -3.06 -24.85
CA HIS A 340 -8.01 -2.23 -23.75
C HIS A 340 -7.07 -2.00 -22.57
N GLU A 341 -5.91 -2.66 -22.56
CA GLU A 341 -4.93 -2.58 -21.48
C GLU A 341 -3.54 -2.46 -22.08
N TRP A 342 -3.01 -1.27 -22.29
CA TRP A 342 -1.78 -1.07 -23.08
C TRP A 342 -0.49 -1.19 -22.26
N SER A 343 -0.60 -1.45 -20.96
CA SER A 343 0.61 -1.55 -20.13
C SER A 343 1.39 -2.81 -20.46
N GLY A 344 2.71 -2.71 -20.41
CA GLY A 344 3.62 -3.85 -20.52
C GLY A 344 3.71 -4.62 -19.21
N ASN A 345 3.98 -3.93 -18.11
CA ASN A 345 4.27 -4.59 -16.83
C ASN A 345 3.00 -4.77 -15.99
N LEU A 346 2.86 -5.95 -15.38
CA LEU A 346 1.88 -6.19 -14.32
C LEU A 346 2.62 -6.18 -12.98
N SER A 347 2.26 -5.25 -12.11
CA SER A 347 2.65 -5.24 -10.70
C SER A 347 1.35 -5.20 -9.93
N LEU A 348 1.13 -6.18 -9.06
CA LEU A 348 -0.16 -6.34 -8.38
C LEU A 348 0.03 -7.09 -7.06
N ASP A 349 -0.54 -6.55 -5.99
CA ASP A 349 -0.76 -7.21 -4.72
C ASP A 349 -2.20 -7.74 -4.67
N VAL A 350 -2.37 -9.00 -4.29
CA VAL A 350 -3.65 -9.73 -4.43
C VAL A 350 -3.96 -10.54 -3.17
N PRO A 351 -5.23 -10.78 -2.81
CA PRO A 351 -5.56 -11.73 -1.75
C PRO A 351 -5.19 -13.15 -2.17
N LEU A 352 -4.91 -14.00 -1.20
CA LEU A 352 -4.83 -15.45 -1.44
C LEU A 352 -6.23 -16.10 -1.41
N PRO A 353 -6.39 -17.28 -2.05
CA PRO A 353 -7.64 -18.04 -1.98
C PRO A 353 -8.10 -18.32 -0.55
N GLU A 354 -9.40 -18.54 -0.33
CA GLU A 354 -10.01 -18.75 1.00
C GLU A 354 -9.40 -19.93 1.79
N TYR A 355 -8.85 -20.92 1.10
CA TYR A 355 -8.15 -22.05 1.71
C TYR A 355 -6.73 -21.71 2.22
N ALA A 356 -6.22 -20.49 2.04
CA ALA A 356 -4.85 -20.10 2.36
C ALA A 356 -4.47 -20.42 3.82
N ALA A 357 -5.36 -20.14 4.77
CA ALA A 357 -5.12 -20.42 6.18
C ALA A 357 -4.89 -21.92 6.49
N LYS A 358 -5.47 -22.83 5.71
CA LYS A 358 -5.31 -24.29 5.87
C LYS A 358 -3.98 -24.80 5.31
N HIS A 359 -3.43 -24.09 4.33
CA HIS A 359 -2.19 -24.43 3.64
C HIS A 359 -1.01 -23.51 4.03
N TRP A 360 -1.17 -22.73 5.10
CA TRP A 360 -0.10 -21.92 5.64
C TRP A 360 0.66 -22.68 6.74
N PRO A 361 1.99 -22.60 6.79
CA PRO A 361 2.88 -21.94 5.83
C PRO A 361 3.17 -22.77 4.56
N PRO A 362 3.72 -22.17 3.49
CA PRO A 362 4.25 -22.89 2.34
C PRO A 362 5.27 -23.98 2.74
N SER A 363 5.15 -25.18 2.16
CA SER A 363 6.00 -26.34 2.45
C SER A 363 5.98 -27.35 1.29
N ALA A 364 6.76 -28.44 1.37
CA ALA A 364 6.67 -29.53 0.40
C ALA A 364 5.24 -30.12 0.29
N SER A 365 4.49 -30.16 1.39
CA SER A 365 3.09 -30.62 1.40
C SER A 365 2.08 -29.54 0.99
N ASN A 366 2.46 -28.27 1.07
CA ASN A 366 1.67 -27.10 0.69
C ASN A 366 2.44 -26.31 -0.38
N GLN A 367 2.63 -26.92 -1.55
CA GLN A 367 3.39 -26.29 -2.64
C GLN A 367 2.51 -25.25 -3.33
N TRP A 368 2.76 -23.99 -2.99
CA TRP A 368 2.13 -22.84 -3.62
C TRP A 368 2.74 -22.55 -4.98
N TYR A 369 1.91 -22.15 -5.93
CA TYR A 369 2.34 -21.82 -7.27
C TYR A 369 1.61 -20.58 -7.82
N LEU A 370 2.32 -19.86 -8.68
CA LEU A 370 1.80 -18.85 -9.59
C LEU A 370 1.79 -19.47 -10.99
N LYS A 371 0.64 -19.48 -11.66
CA LYS A 371 0.51 -19.86 -13.06
C LYS A 371 0.24 -18.61 -13.88
N VAL A 372 1.06 -18.39 -14.91
CA VAL A 372 0.92 -17.29 -15.87
C VAL A 372 0.73 -17.90 -17.25
N GLU A 373 -0.37 -17.55 -17.89
CA GLU A 373 -0.72 -17.95 -19.24
C GLU A 373 -0.65 -16.73 -20.16
N ASP A 374 0.19 -16.78 -21.18
CA ASP A 374 0.15 -15.82 -22.29
C ASP A 374 -0.74 -16.36 -23.41
N ASN A 375 -1.78 -15.60 -23.72
CA ASN A 375 -2.85 -16.01 -24.63
C ASN A 375 -2.62 -15.54 -26.08
N ASP A 376 -1.61 -14.71 -26.34
CA ASP A 376 -1.27 -14.24 -27.69
C ASP A 376 -0.17 -15.12 -28.32
N ARG A 377 0.01 -15.02 -29.64
CA ARG A 377 1.04 -15.73 -30.43
C ARG A 377 1.85 -14.73 -31.24
N ASP A 378 2.43 -13.74 -30.58
CA ASP A 378 3.07 -12.61 -31.23
C ASP A 378 4.60 -12.68 -31.21
N GLY A 379 5.20 -13.76 -30.71
CA GLY A 379 6.65 -13.88 -30.60
C GLY A 379 7.22 -13.15 -29.38
N LEU A 380 6.37 -12.51 -28.57
CA LEU A 380 6.80 -11.69 -27.45
C LEU A 380 6.72 -12.51 -26.18
N THR A 381 7.83 -12.59 -25.47
CA THR A 381 7.92 -13.28 -24.19
C THR A 381 7.97 -12.27 -23.06
N GLY A 382 7.51 -12.67 -21.87
CA GLY A 382 7.77 -11.94 -20.63
C GLY A 382 8.55 -12.75 -19.61
N SER A 383 8.60 -12.22 -18.40
CA SER A 383 9.09 -12.97 -17.24
C SER A 383 8.38 -12.55 -15.96
N VAL A 384 8.14 -13.54 -15.10
CA VAL A 384 7.80 -13.28 -13.70
C VAL A 384 9.09 -12.83 -13.00
N THR A 385 9.06 -11.63 -12.43
CA THR A 385 10.19 -11.00 -11.75
C THR A 385 10.03 -10.99 -10.23
N GLU A 386 8.82 -11.20 -9.71
CA GLU A 386 8.56 -11.38 -8.29
C GLU A 386 7.33 -12.27 -8.08
N PHE A 387 7.44 -13.22 -7.15
CA PHE A 387 6.30 -13.92 -6.57
C PHE A 387 6.56 -14.11 -5.08
N THR A 388 5.87 -13.31 -4.28
CA THR A 388 6.04 -13.27 -2.82
C THR A 388 4.69 -13.51 -2.17
N LEU A 389 4.53 -14.58 -1.40
CA LEU A 389 3.38 -14.78 -0.52
C LEU A 389 3.60 -14.00 0.78
N ALA A 390 2.55 -13.43 1.33
CA ALA A 390 2.59 -12.64 2.54
C ALA A 390 1.42 -12.99 3.48
N ARG A 391 1.69 -12.96 4.79
CA ARG A 391 0.67 -13.05 5.83
C ARG A 391 0.88 -11.96 6.87
N LEU A 392 -0.09 -11.07 6.96
CA LEU A 392 -0.20 -10.14 8.07
C LEU A 392 -0.63 -10.89 9.33
N HIS A 393 0.07 -10.72 10.43
CA HIS A 393 -0.32 -11.27 11.73
C HIS A 393 0.05 -10.31 12.86
N THR A 394 -0.61 -10.47 14.00
CA THR A 394 -0.21 -9.79 15.25
C THR A 394 0.66 -10.72 16.08
N HIS A 395 1.82 -10.26 16.52
CA HIS A 395 2.63 -11.07 17.44
C HIS A 395 2.03 -10.96 18.85
N PRO A 396 1.62 -12.07 19.50
CA PRO A 396 0.85 -12.02 20.75
C PRO A 396 1.60 -11.40 21.92
N LYS A 397 2.94 -11.33 21.84
CA LYS A 397 3.82 -10.72 22.85
C LYS A 397 4.28 -9.30 22.50
N ASN A 398 3.84 -8.76 21.38
CA ASN A 398 4.22 -7.42 20.95
C ASN A 398 3.00 -6.51 21.05
N HIS A 399 2.89 -5.80 22.17
CA HIS A 399 1.73 -4.96 22.45
C HIS A 399 1.88 -3.51 21.94
N SER A 400 3.08 -3.11 21.50
CA SER A 400 3.35 -1.75 21.01
C SER A 400 4.29 -1.76 19.80
N VAL A 401 5.59 -1.89 20.06
CA VAL A 401 6.65 -1.94 19.06
C VAL A 401 6.53 -3.25 18.30
N GLY A 402 6.42 -3.19 16.97
CA GLY A 402 6.28 -4.37 16.12
C GLY A 402 5.01 -5.17 16.43
N THR A 403 3.86 -4.50 16.63
CA THR A 403 2.58 -5.21 16.86
C THR A 403 2.19 -6.03 15.63
N PHE A 404 2.24 -5.40 14.46
CA PHE A 404 1.96 -6.04 13.18
C PHE A 404 3.24 -6.54 12.54
N HIS A 405 3.19 -7.76 12.01
CA HIS A 405 4.26 -8.40 11.26
C HIS A 405 3.71 -8.94 9.96
N THR A 406 4.51 -8.83 8.90
CA THR A 406 4.23 -9.51 7.65
C THR A 406 5.24 -10.63 7.47
N GLU A 407 4.78 -11.86 7.61
CA GLU A 407 5.56 -13.06 7.27
C GLU A 407 5.55 -13.23 5.75
N THR A 408 6.71 -13.42 5.11
CA THR A 408 6.80 -13.58 3.66
C THR A 408 7.51 -14.85 3.22
N PHE A 409 7.10 -15.40 2.09
CA PHE A 409 7.73 -16.55 1.43
C PHE A 409 7.85 -16.28 -0.07
N GLY A 410 9.00 -16.65 -0.66
CA GLY A 410 9.31 -16.31 -2.05
C GLY A 410 10.13 -15.03 -2.13
N GLY A 411 9.95 -14.26 -3.21
CA GLY A 411 10.73 -13.05 -3.46
C GLY A 411 10.98 -12.76 -4.94
N PRO A 412 11.98 -11.92 -5.25
CA PRO A 412 12.45 -11.71 -6.60
C PRO A 412 12.83 -13.03 -7.28
N CYS A 413 12.34 -13.23 -8.49
CA CYS A 413 12.62 -14.41 -9.30
C CYS A 413 12.84 -14.00 -10.77
N LYS A 414 13.16 -14.96 -11.62
CA LYS A 414 13.21 -14.73 -13.07
C LYS A 414 12.78 -16.01 -13.79
N VAL A 415 11.47 -16.13 -14.02
CA VAL A 415 10.90 -17.26 -14.75
C VAL A 415 10.36 -16.73 -16.06
N ALA A 416 10.91 -17.23 -17.17
CA ALA A 416 10.45 -16.86 -18.50
C ALA A 416 9.02 -17.34 -18.71
N ILE A 417 8.19 -16.48 -19.31
CA ILE A 417 6.87 -16.83 -19.81
C ILE A 417 7.09 -17.27 -21.26
N PRO A 418 6.94 -18.57 -21.57
CA PRO A 418 7.14 -19.03 -22.92
C PRO A 418 6.08 -18.40 -23.81
N ASP A 419 6.48 -17.87 -24.96
CA ASP A 419 5.53 -17.60 -26.05
C ASP A 419 5.16 -18.95 -26.67
N PRO A 420 3.87 -19.23 -26.91
CA PRO A 420 3.42 -20.46 -27.54
C PRO A 420 3.77 -20.53 -29.05
N ALA A 421 5.06 -20.46 -29.39
CA ALA A 421 5.58 -20.63 -30.74
C ALA A 421 5.73 -22.12 -31.08
N SER A 422 4.67 -22.74 -31.59
CA SER A 422 4.75 -23.99 -32.38
C SER A 422 3.68 -24.13 -33.48
N GLY A 423 3.12 -23.01 -33.96
CA GLY A 423 2.29 -22.96 -35.17
C GLY A 423 2.69 -21.77 -36.04
N ASP A 424 2.40 -21.84 -37.34
CA ASP A 424 2.72 -20.79 -38.32
C ASP A 424 2.48 -19.40 -37.74
N HIS A 425 3.52 -18.57 -37.72
CA HIS A 425 3.41 -17.17 -37.33
C HIS A 425 2.33 -16.53 -38.21
N VAL A 426 1.19 -16.18 -37.63
CA VAL A 426 0.21 -15.35 -38.32
C VAL A 426 0.87 -13.98 -38.46
N THR A 427 1.43 -13.73 -39.64
CA THR A 427 1.96 -12.41 -39.96
C THR A 427 0.76 -11.47 -39.95
N ILE A 428 0.67 -10.58 -38.96
CA ILE A 428 -0.36 -9.55 -38.89
C ILE A 428 -0.02 -8.49 -39.94
N THR A 429 -0.23 -8.83 -41.21
CA THR A 429 -0.37 -7.86 -42.30
C THR A 429 -1.77 -7.28 -42.21
N GLY A 430 -1.88 -5.96 -42.38
CA GLY A 430 -3.13 -5.21 -42.20
C GLY A 430 -4.37 -5.90 -42.77
N ASP A 431 -5.46 -5.74 -42.01
CA ASP A 431 -6.85 -6.15 -42.25
C ASP A 431 -7.35 -7.48 -41.64
N ASN A 432 -7.94 -7.31 -40.44
CA ASN A 432 -9.33 -7.67 -40.07
C ASN A 432 -9.74 -9.06 -39.58
N GLU A 433 -8.87 -10.06 -39.52
CA GLU A 433 -9.16 -11.30 -38.78
C GLU A 433 -8.11 -11.57 -37.71
N LEU A 434 -8.53 -11.43 -36.44
CA LEU A 434 -7.72 -11.84 -35.29
C LEU A 434 -7.85 -13.34 -35.10
N PRO A 435 -6.75 -14.05 -34.82
CA PRO A 435 -6.80 -15.48 -34.56
C PRO A 435 -7.69 -15.77 -33.32
N PRO A 436 -8.40 -16.92 -33.29
CA PRO A 436 -9.13 -17.35 -32.10
C PRO A 436 -8.20 -17.46 -30.88
N PRO A 437 -8.73 -17.40 -29.63
CA PRO A 437 -7.94 -17.61 -28.41
C PRO A 437 -7.06 -18.84 -28.56
N ASN A 438 -5.78 -18.71 -28.20
CA ASN A 438 -4.84 -19.78 -28.41
C ASN A 438 -5.27 -21.03 -27.61
N PRO A 439 -5.55 -22.18 -28.26
CA PRO A 439 -5.90 -23.42 -27.54
C PRO A 439 -4.73 -24.00 -26.74
N HIS A 440 -3.51 -23.48 -26.95
CA HIS A 440 -2.27 -23.88 -26.30
C HIS A 440 -1.50 -22.65 -25.79
N PRO A 441 -2.00 -21.94 -24.76
CA PRO A 441 -1.33 -20.76 -24.23
C PRO A 441 0.08 -21.10 -23.74
N GLY A 442 0.95 -20.10 -23.76
CA GLY A 442 2.27 -20.22 -23.16
C GLY A 442 2.15 -20.23 -21.65
N VAL A 443 2.48 -21.34 -20.99
CA VAL A 443 2.30 -21.49 -19.54
C VAL A 443 3.64 -21.43 -18.83
N ALA A 444 3.82 -20.43 -17.97
CA ALA A 444 4.83 -20.46 -16.92
C ALA A 444 4.20 -20.83 -15.59
N GLN A 445 4.91 -21.67 -14.82
CA GLN A 445 4.58 -21.94 -13.43
C GLN A 445 5.78 -21.61 -12.55
N VAL A 446 5.57 -20.73 -11.58
CA VAL A 446 6.54 -20.40 -10.54
C VAL A 446 6.07 -21.05 -9.26
N ASN A 447 6.84 -21.99 -8.73
CA ASN A 447 6.58 -22.52 -7.40
C ASN A 447 7.30 -21.65 -6.37
N VAL A 448 6.64 -21.35 -5.25
CA VAL A 448 7.36 -20.82 -4.10
C VAL A 448 8.37 -21.88 -3.69
N PRO A 449 9.67 -21.56 -3.62
CA PRO A 449 10.65 -22.55 -3.20
C PRO A 449 10.20 -23.12 -1.86
N GLU A 450 10.40 -24.43 -1.69
CA GLU A 450 10.32 -25.01 -0.35
C GLU A 450 11.14 -24.11 0.56
N ALA A 451 10.63 -23.80 1.75
CA ALA A 451 11.36 -23.01 2.73
C ALA A 451 12.67 -23.75 3.05
N ALA A 452 13.70 -23.52 2.24
CA ALA A 452 14.92 -24.30 2.23
C ALA A 452 15.66 -23.96 3.51
N GLY A 453 15.44 -24.78 4.55
CA GLY A 453 16.11 -24.61 5.83
C GLY A 453 15.72 -23.38 6.65
N LEU A 454 14.78 -22.53 6.20
CA LEU A 454 13.98 -21.76 7.15
C LEU A 454 13.06 -22.77 7.80
N ALA A 455 13.58 -23.44 8.84
CA ALA A 455 12.77 -24.20 9.75
C ALA A 455 11.60 -23.28 10.13
N LEU A 456 10.45 -23.57 9.54
CA LEU A 456 9.17 -23.27 10.12
C LEU A 456 9.13 -24.08 11.39
N VAL A 457 9.84 -23.57 12.40
CA VAL A 457 9.36 -23.63 13.76
C VAL A 457 7.99 -22.96 13.64
N SER A 458 6.96 -23.75 13.33
CA SER A 458 5.71 -23.56 14.05
C SER A 458 6.17 -23.60 15.49
N PRO A 459 6.33 -22.45 16.16
CA PRO A 459 7.11 -22.48 17.34
C PRO A 459 6.12 -22.96 18.38
N VAL A 460 6.22 -24.24 18.68
CA VAL A 460 6.56 -24.55 20.06
C VAL A 460 7.82 -23.71 20.34
N LEU A 461 7.63 -22.42 20.66
CA LEU A 461 8.70 -21.52 21.06
C LEU A 461 9.25 -22.20 22.30
N LEU A 462 10.35 -22.94 22.14
CA LEU A 462 11.08 -23.55 23.26
C LEU A 462 11.40 -22.47 24.30
N LEU A 463 11.49 -21.22 23.84
CA LEU A 463 11.61 -19.98 24.60
C LEU A 463 10.65 -18.90 24.07
N THR A 464 9.68 -18.46 24.86
CA THR A 464 8.92 -17.21 24.60
C THR A 464 9.42 -16.10 25.51
N HIS A 465 9.27 -14.83 25.15
CA HIS A 465 9.63 -13.70 26.00
C HIS A 465 8.40 -12.89 26.37
N ASP A 466 8.40 -12.34 27.57
CA ASP A 466 7.38 -11.43 28.08
C ASP A 466 8.04 -10.22 28.73
N ILE A 467 7.61 -9.02 28.35
CA ILE A 467 8.11 -7.76 28.91
C ILE A 467 6.98 -6.99 29.59
N ALA A 468 7.22 -6.57 30.82
CA ALA A 468 6.27 -5.80 31.62
C ALA A 468 6.95 -4.53 32.13
N LEU A 469 6.27 -3.39 31.98
CA LEU A 469 6.69 -2.12 32.57
C LEU A 469 6.07 -1.97 33.97
N ASP A 470 6.85 -1.45 34.90
CA ASP A 470 6.36 -1.05 36.22
C ASP A 470 5.64 0.30 36.09
N GLN A 471 4.34 0.31 36.36
CA GLN A 471 3.52 1.51 36.33
C GLN A 471 4.02 2.59 37.32
N ALA A 472 4.57 2.19 38.47
CA ALA A 472 5.17 3.12 39.44
C ALA A 472 6.60 3.55 39.06
N GLY A 473 7.22 2.82 38.12
CA GLY A 473 8.57 3.03 37.65
C GLY A 473 8.70 3.95 36.43
N CYS A 474 7.58 4.40 35.86
CA CYS A 474 7.56 5.38 34.79
C CYS A 474 7.49 6.80 35.36
N SER A 475 8.57 7.57 35.23
CA SER A 475 8.58 8.98 35.64
C SER A 475 8.88 9.89 34.45
N TYR A 476 8.22 11.04 34.44
CA TYR A 476 8.43 12.11 33.48
C TYR A 476 8.81 13.37 34.25
N THR A 477 10.04 13.83 34.08
CA THR A 477 10.53 15.02 34.78
C THR A 477 10.19 16.29 33.99
N PRO A 478 10.23 17.48 34.62
CA PRO A 478 9.99 18.75 33.93
C PRO A 478 10.97 19.03 32.76
N ASP A 479 12.18 18.48 32.81
CA ASP A 479 13.15 18.55 31.71
C ASP A 479 12.91 17.50 30.61
N HIS A 480 11.76 16.82 30.66
CA HIS A 480 11.33 15.81 29.68
C HIS A 480 12.22 14.56 29.64
N THR A 481 12.84 14.23 30.77
CA THR A 481 13.53 12.96 30.96
C THR A 481 12.49 11.90 31.35
N VAL A 482 12.40 10.85 30.54
CA VAL A 482 11.61 9.65 30.81
C VAL A 482 12.51 8.64 31.49
N THR A 483 12.05 8.05 32.59
CA THR A 483 12.65 6.83 33.15
C THR A 483 11.67 5.69 33.02
N LEU A 484 12.10 4.56 32.44
CA LEU A 484 11.33 3.34 32.36
C LEU A 484 11.99 2.26 33.21
N LYS A 485 11.18 1.55 33.98
CA LYS A 485 11.57 0.36 34.73
C LYS A 485 10.65 -0.79 34.37
N GLY A 486 11.17 -2.00 34.38
CA GLY A 486 10.38 -3.17 34.05
C GLY A 486 11.14 -4.47 34.23
N SER A 487 10.56 -5.54 33.71
CA SER A 487 11.14 -6.88 33.72
C SER A 487 10.99 -7.56 32.37
N LEU A 488 11.96 -8.38 32.01
CA LEU A 488 11.91 -9.34 30.92
C LEU A 488 11.97 -10.76 31.51
N THR A 489 11.01 -11.59 31.13
CA THR A 489 11.00 -13.01 31.48
C THR A 489 11.03 -13.85 30.23
N GLU A 490 11.64 -15.03 30.33
CA GLU A 490 11.62 -16.07 29.30
C GLU A 490 10.79 -17.26 29.82
N TYR A 491 9.86 -17.77 29.00
CA TYR A 491 9.17 -19.03 29.28
C TYR A 491 9.94 -20.17 28.64
N SER A 492 10.43 -21.11 29.45
CA SER A 492 11.05 -22.33 28.96
C SER A 492 10.15 -23.53 29.20
N ILE A 493 9.88 -24.32 28.15
CA ILE A 493 9.07 -25.56 28.26
C ILE A 493 9.71 -26.55 29.23
N ALA A 494 11.06 -26.61 29.26
CA ALA A 494 11.79 -27.48 30.17
C ALA A 494 11.55 -27.12 31.65
N LYS A 495 11.35 -25.84 31.95
CA LYS A 495 11.12 -25.34 33.32
C LYS A 495 9.63 -25.19 33.66
N LYS A 496 8.74 -25.25 32.67
CA LYS A 496 7.28 -25.00 32.79
C LYS A 496 6.94 -23.73 33.56
N ALA A 497 7.82 -22.74 33.53
CA ALA A 497 7.70 -21.49 34.29
C ALA A 497 8.41 -20.36 33.56
N ASN A 498 7.96 -19.13 33.84
CA ASN A 498 8.70 -17.93 33.47
C ASN A 498 9.93 -17.80 34.36
N VAL A 499 11.10 -17.66 33.76
CA VAL A 499 12.35 -17.37 34.47
C VAL A 499 12.90 -16.01 34.04
N PRO A 500 13.71 -15.35 34.88
CA PRO A 500 14.37 -14.10 34.50
C PRO A 500 15.23 -14.24 33.24
N ALA A 501 15.02 -13.36 32.26
CA ALA A 501 15.85 -13.30 31.07
C ALA A 501 17.08 -12.41 31.35
N VAL A 502 18.15 -12.99 31.90
CA VAL A 502 19.33 -12.26 32.42
C VAL A 502 20.28 -11.82 31.30
N GLY A 503 20.76 -10.57 31.35
CA GLY A 503 21.78 -10.04 30.45
C GLY A 503 21.28 -9.66 29.04
N HIS A 504 19.98 -9.81 28.78
CA HIS A 504 19.37 -9.41 27.52
C HIS A 504 19.33 -7.89 27.37
N THR A 505 19.45 -7.42 26.12
CA THR A 505 19.39 -5.98 25.81
C THR A 505 17.97 -5.57 25.44
N ILE A 506 17.42 -4.64 26.21
CA ILE A 506 16.11 -4.02 26.00
C ILE A 506 16.30 -2.65 25.36
N GLY A 507 15.57 -2.39 24.28
CA GLY A 507 15.42 -1.04 23.73
C GLY A 507 14.30 -0.30 24.43
N LEU A 508 14.51 0.98 24.74
CA LEU A 508 13.47 1.90 25.19
C LEU A 508 13.09 2.81 24.02
N TYR A 509 11.81 2.93 23.75
CA TYR A 509 11.28 3.57 22.55
C TYR A 509 10.34 4.71 22.90
N VAL A 510 10.28 5.69 22.00
CA VAL A 510 9.26 6.73 21.97
C VAL A 510 8.47 6.60 20.67
N LEU A 511 7.14 6.66 20.76
CA LEU A 511 6.25 6.75 19.62
C LEU A 511 6.09 8.22 19.26
N THR A 512 6.42 8.57 18.02
CA THR A 512 6.19 9.92 17.50
C THR A 512 5.28 9.92 16.30
N ASP A 513 4.60 11.05 16.12
CA ASP A 513 3.79 11.31 14.94
C ASP A 513 4.58 11.09 13.66
N ASN A 514 3.97 10.35 12.73
CA ASN A 514 4.42 10.43 11.35
C ASN A 514 3.95 11.78 10.77
N PRO A 515 4.83 12.55 10.09
CA PRO A 515 4.39 13.76 9.38
C PRO A 515 3.23 13.48 8.42
N CYS A 516 3.21 12.28 7.82
CA CYS A 516 2.12 11.78 7.00
C CYS A 516 1.10 11.00 7.84
N VAL A 517 -0.15 11.48 7.92
CA VAL A 517 -1.22 10.82 8.70
C VAL A 517 -1.60 9.44 8.19
N ASN A 518 -1.27 9.15 6.93
CA ASN A 518 -1.57 7.87 6.30
C ASN A 518 -0.51 6.82 6.56
N LYS A 519 0.64 7.22 7.09
CA LYS A 519 1.67 6.30 7.56
C LYS A 519 1.47 6.04 9.05
N PRO A 520 1.71 4.80 9.52
CA PRO A 520 1.69 4.53 10.94
C PRO A 520 2.72 5.40 11.68
N ASP A 521 2.37 5.78 12.91
CA ASP A 521 3.30 6.42 13.83
C ASP A 521 4.57 5.55 14.00
N THR A 522 5.70 6.20 14.23
CA THR A 522 7.00 5.51 14.23
C THR A 522 7.57 5.39 15.64
N TRP A 523 8.00 4.18 15.99
CA TRP A 523 8.74 3.92 17.22
C TRP A 523 10.23 4.20 17.01
N HIS A 524 10.76 5.20 17.72
CA HIS A 524 12.18 5.53 17.71
C HIS A 524 12.85 4.96 18.95
N GLN A 525 13.87 4.13 18.76
CA GLN A 525 14.68 3.62 19.86
C GLN A 525 15.60 4.72 20.40
N MET A 526 15.42 5.07 21.68
CA MET A 526 16.14 6.16 22.32
C MET A 526 17.40 5.68 23.03
N VAL A 527 17.31 4.56 23.76
CA VAL A 527 18.41 4.00 24.53
C VAL A 527 18.30 2.48 24.62
N LYS A 528 19.42 1.81 24.90
CA LYS A 528 19.49 0.37 25.17
C LYS A 528 19.95 0.14 26.61
N VAL A 529 19.32 -0.80 27.31
CA VAL A 529 19.67 -1.20 28.68
C VAL A 529 19.76 -2.72 28.79
N LYS A 530 20.57 -3.22 29.71
CA LYS A 530 20.65 -4.67 29.98
C LYS A 530 19.78 -5.06 31.17
N THR A 531 19.20 -6.24 31.12
CA THR A 531 18.54 -6.84 32.28
C THR A 531 19.55 -7.32 33.31
N ASP A 532 19.23 -7.19 34.59
CA ASP A 532 20.04 -7.69 35.70
C ASP A 532 19.84 -9.19 35.96
N ALA A 533 20.45 -9.70 37.04
CA ALA A 533 20.33 -11.10 37.45
C ALA A 533 18.89 -11.54 37.81
N LYS A 534 17.97 -10.60 38.01
CA LYS A 534 16.54 -10.82 38.25
C LYS A 534 15.69 -10.54 37.01
N GLY A 535 16.31 -10.27 35.85
CA GLY A 535 15.60 -9.94 34.62
C GLY A 535 15.02 -8.52 34.63
N LEU A 536 15.37 -7.69 35.62
CA LEU A 536 14.88 -6.33 35.75
C LEU A 536 15.72 -5.37 34.92
N PHE A 537 15.09 -4.34 34.37
CA PHE A 537 15.79 -3.26 33.67
C PHE A 537 15.32 -1.89 34.17
N SER A 538 16.21 -0.90 34.06
CA SER A 538 15.92 0.50 34.32
C SER A 538 16.76 1.36 33.39
N GLY A 539 16.14 2.32 32.72
CA GLY A 539 16.83 3.25 31.83
C GLY A 539 16.13 4.58 31.73
N SER A 540 16.90 5.64 31.44
CA SER A 540 16.38 6.99 31.28
C SER A 540 16.85 7.59 29.97
N PHE A 541 16.01 8.41 29.34
CA PHE A 541 16.32 9.14 28.12
C PHE A 541 15.56 10.45 28.06
N LYS A 542 16.12 11.44 27.36
CA LYS A 542 15.49 12.75 27.18
C LYS A 542 14.73 12.79 25.85
N ILE A 543 13.48 13.27 25.89
CA ILE A 543 12.71 13.54 24.66
C ILE A 543 13.01 14.96 24.21
N ALA A 544 13.69 15.11 23.07
CA ALA A 544 14.10 16.41 22.56
C ALA A 544 12.92 17.30 22.13
N VAL A 545 11.86 16.70 21.58
CA VAL A 545 10.64 17.42 21.16
C VAL A 545 9.42 16.76 21.82
N PRO A 546 9.06 17.16 23.05
CA PRO A 546 7.98 16.54 23.81
C PRO A 546 6.62 16.58 23.11
N ALA A 547 6.37 17.64 22.34
CA ALA A 547 5.10 17.86 21.68
C ALA A 547 4.76 16.81 20.61
N THR A 548 5.75 16.07 20.11
CA THR A 548 5.54 15.02 19.10
C THR A 548 5.52 13.61 19.70
N ALA A 549 5.83 13.46 21.00
CA ALA A 549 5.81 12.17 21.67
C ALA A 549 4.38 11.83 22.12
N LYS A 550 3.87 10.68 21.66
CA LYS A 550 2.56 10.13 22.02
C LYS A 550 2.63 9.11 23.14
N ALA A 551 3.64 8.24 23.09
CA ALA A 551 3.81 7.15 24.02
C ALA A 551 5.27 6.73 24.15
N VAL A 552 5.56 5.93 25.16
CA VAL A 552 6.82 5.23 25.36
C VAL A 552 6.58 3.74 25.57
N ALA A 553 7.56 2.93 25.22
CA ALA A 553 7.49 1.48 25.38
C ALA A 553 8.89 0.90 25.57
N ALA A 554 8.94 -0.36 25.98
CA ALA A 554 10.15 -1.16 25.94
C ALA A 554 9.95 -2.35 25.00
N ALA A 555 11.00 -2.74 24.30
CA ALA A 555 10.99 -3.93 23.46
C ALA A 555 12.30 -4.71 23.56
N PHE A 556 12.19 -6.03 23.56
CA PHE A 556 13.31 -6.93 23.39
C PHE A 556 13.45 -7.25 21.90
N VAL A 557 14.61 -6.91 21.35
CA VAL A 557 14.98 -7.25 19.97
C VAL A 557 15.96 -8.40 20.00
N ASN A 558 15.65 -9.49 19.31
CA ASN A 558 16.47 -10.69 19.29
C ASN A 558 17.75 -10.47 18.45
N GLU A 559 18.62 -11.48 18.40
CA GLU A 559 19.89 -11.43 17.67
C GLU A 559 19.71 -11.24 16.14
N LYS A 560 18.52 -11.55 15.60
CA LYS A 560 18.17 -11.34 14.19
C LYS A 560 17.67 -9.93 13.90
N GLY A 561 17.51 -9.08 14.92
CA GLY A 561 16.96 -7.74 14.77
C GLY A 561 15.43 -7.69 14.80
N GLU A 562 14.75 -8.79 15.15
CA GLU A 562 13.29 -8.87 15.21
C GLU A 562 12.78 -8.55 16.63
N VAL A 563 11.63 -7.89 16.73
CA VAL A 563 10.99 -7.63 18.03
C VAL A 563 10.36 -8.92 18.55
N ALA A 564 10.97 -9.53 19.56
CA ALA A 564 10.52 -10.78 20.16
C ALA A 564 9.48 -10.59 21.27
N ALA A 565 9.50 -9.44 21.95
CA ALA A 565 8.48 -9.01 22.90
C ALA A 565 8.46 -7.48 23.01
N SER A 566 7.29 -6.88 23.19
CA SER A 566 7.16 -5.45 23.50
C SER A 566 6.06 -5.17 24.51
N SER A 567 6.30 -4.18 25.37
CA SER A 567 5.38 -3.83 26.45
C SER A 567 4.12 -3.21 25.89
N TYR A 568 3.07 -3.08 26.71
CA TYR A 568 2.00 -2.15 26.38
C TYR A 568 2.57 -0.71 26.27
N PRO A 569 2.05 0.13 25.36
CA PRO A 569 2.49 1.50 25.25
C PRO A 569 2.01 2.30 26.47
N MET A 570 2.85 3.19 26.98
CA MET A 570 2.50 4.13 28.06
C MET A 570 2.43 5.54 27.49
N ALA A 571 1.27 6.20 27.58
CA ALA A 571 1.09 7.54 27.04
C ALA A 571 2.04 8.57 27.71
N THR A 572 2.66 9.43 26.92
CA THR A 572 3.46 10.56 27.42
C THR A 572 2.54 11.73 27.74
N GLY A 573 2.72 12.35 28.91
CA GLY A 573 1.92 13.52 29.30
C GLY A 573 0.74 13.25 30.23
N LEU A 574 0.53 12.00 30.70
CA LEU A 574 -0.26 11.77 31.91
C LEU A 574 0.53 12.35 33.09
N THR A 575 0.17 13.56 33.49
CA THR A 575 0.66 14.15 34.74
C THR A 575 0.21 13.21 35.85
N ILE A 576 1.13 12.44 36.45
CA ILE A 576 0.85 11.80 37.74
C ILE A 576 0.59 12.99 38.67
N PRO A 577 -0.63 13.19 39.21
CA PRO A 577 -0.85 14.28 40.14
C PRO A 577 0.16 14.13 41.28
N ASN A 578 0.72 15.25 41.76
CA ASN A 578 1.70 15.29 42.86
C ASN A 578 1.18 14.72 44.20
N LYS A 579 0.00 14.10 44.21
CA LYS A 579 -0.47 13.19 45.26
C LYS A 579 -0.80 11.85 44.61
N PRO A 580 -0.34 10.72 45.19
CA PRO A 580 -0.75 9.40 44.73
C PRO A 580 -2.26 9.28 44.97
N VAL A 581 -3.05 9.53 43.95
CA VAL A 581 -4.41 9.04 43.87
C VAL A 581 -4.30 7.79 43.01
N LEU A 582 -4.48 6.63 43.65
CA LEU A 582 -4.65 5.35 42.96
C LEU A 582 -5.83 5.48 42.00
N TYR A 583 -5.57 5.85 40.75
CA TYR A 583 -6.50 5.61 39.66
C TYR A 583 -6.06 4.32 38.98
N GLN A 584 -6.69 3.22 39.38
CA GLN A 584 -6.67 1.99 38.62
C GLN A 584 -7.43 2.26 37.32
N ILE A 585 -6.73 2.69 36.26
CA ILE A 585 -7.27 2.55 34.90
C ILE A 585 -7.02 1.10 34.50
N VAL A 586 -7.87 0.22 35.03
CA VAL A 586 -7.98 -1.15 34.55
C VAL A 586 -8.97 -1.08 33.38
N PRO A 587 -8.57 -1.40 32.13
CA PRO A 587 -9.54 -1.70 31.09
C PRO A 587 -10.44 -2.79 31.66
N LYS A 588 -11.75 -2.54 31.80
CA LYS A 588 -12.67 -3.54 32.38
C LYS A 588 -12.66 -4.84 31.57
N LYS A 589 -12.19 -4.79 30.32
CA LYS A 589 -11.97 -5.94 29.44
C LYS A 589 -10.69 -5.74 28.60
N PRO A 590 -9.98 -6.82 28.21
CA PRO A 590 -8.73 -6.76 27.43
C PRO A 590 -8.85 -6.16 26.01
N TRP A 591 -10.06 -5.83 25.55
CA TRP A 591 -10.36 -5.52 24.14
C TRP A 591 -11.00 -4.13 23.93
N GLN A 592 -11.02 -3.28 24.96
CA GLN A 592 -11.72 -2.00 24.91
C GLN A 592 -10.93 -0.98 24.06
N LYS A 593 -11.60 -0.34 23.08
CA LYS A 593 -10.96 0.68 22.24
C LYS A 593 -10.58 1.90 23.08
N TYR A 594 -9.52 2.60 22.72
CA TYR A 594 -9.06 3.81 23.43
C TYR A 594 -10.15 4.90 23.48
N SER A 595 -11.03 4.96 22.49
CA SER A 595 -12.19 5.86 22.41
C SER A 595 -13.35 5.52 23.37
N GLU A 596 -13.30 4.35 24.02
CA GLU A 596 -14.35 3.83 24.91
C GLU A 596 -13.90 3.81 26.38
N LEU A 597 -12.76 4.42 26.70
CA LEU A 597 -12.33 4.63 28.08
C LEU A 597 -13.26 5.65 28.74
N ASP A 598 -13.84 5.27 29.89
CA ASP A 598 -14.62 6.18 30.71
C ASP A 598 -13.69 7.18 31.41
N LEU A 599 -13.60 8.39 30.85
CA LEU A 599 -12.77 9.48 31.37
C LEU A 599 -13.54 10.38 32.35
N SER A 600 -14.78 10.03 32.73
CA SER A 600 -15.61 10.87 33.62
C SER A 600 -15.03 11.02 35.03
N SER A 601 -14.10 10.14 35.42
CA SER A 601 -13.37 10.23 36.69
C SER A 601 -12.16 11.17 36.64
N ILE A 602 -11.83 11.76 35.49
CA ILE A 602 -10.74 12.73 35.35
C ILE A 602 -11.30 14.12 35.71
N PRO A 603 -10.76 14.82 36.72
CA PRO A 603 -11.20 16.17 37.03
C PRO A 603 -10.92 17.07 35.83
N LEU A 604 -11.98 17.53 35.16
CA LEU A 604 -11.86 18.56 34.13
C LEU A 604 -11.20 19.78 34.76
N ARG A 605 -10.11 20.28 34.16
CA ARG A 605 -9.64 21.64 34.44
C ARG A 605 -10.80 22.57 34.12
N LYS A 606 -11.29 23.32 35.12
CA LYS A 606 -12.12 24.50 34.86
C LYS A 606 -11.34 25.42 33.91
N PRO A 607 -12.03 26.09 32.96
CA PRO A 607 -11.40 26.90 31.92
C PRO A 607 -10.46 27.95 32.49
#